data_AF-A0AAP5JW50-F1
#
_entry.id   AF-A0AAP5JW50-F1
#
_cell.length_a   1.000
_cell.length_b   1.000
_cell.length_c   1.000
_cell.angle_alpha   90.00
_cell.angle_beta   90.00
_cell.angle_gamma   90.00
#
_symmetry.space_group_name_H-M   'P 1'
#
loop_
_entity.id
_entity.type
_entity.pdbx_description
1 polymer ?
#
loop_
_entity_poly.entity_id
_entity_poly.type
_entity_poly.pdbx_seq_one_letter_code
_entity_poly.pdbx_strand_id
1 'polypeptide(L)'
;MRRFLSLAAAAVLTSSLLMQGCSPGTDKAATPANELKMKEQLLSQDVQLTEQLCRNQCAMHLQQTMPLLSGANRDQAKTRLQDMARSLPQMGKLLWTPKGTRTDQAITVGKLEQDAEKQTRPFIEKAKKAAEQGETFYSPRIDTAQGPYTVLGIPSSDKSHILVAVVKQNILQQVASHQRKNLRLEPFPNQPKWKIETVESETLQQKQVDHPEKNAGTSHYERDEVVVKFRRPPSDKEIKQIQQDLHAKVIRKIGYSYIFESEHKEAKQLMDYFKAWNVEYVEPHYIYVTNEKLKPSSFSLFPWPFRQNPKEMTEEPVAAENIPNDTLYKQYQWNLPLIETESSWSYNKGSKDLIVAVVDTGVDLNHPDLKGHLVPGTNIVNPDQPPQDDVGHGTHVAGVISAETNNQLGVAGMSWYNCIMPVKVLDSSGAGSTYAVAQGIIWAADHGAKVINLSLGNYASSMFLHDAIRYAYDKDVVLIAASGNDNTEQPGYPAAYPEVLAVSATDSQKLKAAFSNYGDYIDVAAPGVSIASTYPSNQYAALSGTSMATPHVAGLAGLIRATNPKLTNVQVMNIMRKTAKDIGTPGKDTYFGYGLIDVGKAVRAAYESSK
;
A
#
# COMPACT_ATOMS: atom_id res chain seq x y z
N MET A 1 -83.54 -25.51 -10.96
CA MET A 1 -83.85 -24.47 -9.96
C MET A 1 -82.85 -24.54 -8.81
N ARG A 2 -82.05 -23.47 -8.58
CA ARG A 2 -81.34 -23.09 -7.33
C ARG A 2 -80.35 -24.13 -6.73
N ARG A 3 -79.10 -23.83 -6.33
CA ARG A 3 -78.45 -22.59 -5.90
C ARG A 3 -76.92 -22.72 -6.02
N PHE A 4 -76.29 -21.56 -6.15
CA PHE A 4 -74.86 -21.27 -6.17
C PHE A 4 -74.09 -21.73 -4.93
N LEU A 5 -72.84 -22.16 -5.12
CA LEU A 5 -71.73 -21.81 -4.23
C LEU A 5 -70.40 -21.82 -5.02
N SER A 6 -69.84 -20.63 -5.11
CA SER A 6 -68.53 -20.24 -5.64
C SER A 6 -67.41 -20.62 -4.67
N LEU A 7 -66.26 -21.09 -5.18
CA LEU A 7 -64.95 -20.77 -4.60
C LEU A 7 -63.84 -20.99 -5.63
N ALA A 8 -63.01 -19.95 -5.74
CA ALA A 8 -61.97 -19.76 -6.74
C ALA A 8 -60.74 -20.63 -6.49
N ALA A 9 -60.12 -21.07 -7.57
CA ALA A 9 -58.82 -21.72 -7.58
C ALA A 9 -57.71 -20.67 -7.42
N ALA A 10 -56.87 -20.82 -6.38
CA ALA A 10 -55.56 -20.20 -6.28
C ALA A 10 -54.54 -21.32 -6.01
N ALA A 11 -53.70 -21.61 -6.99
CA ALA A 11 -52.59 -22.53 -6.85
C ALA A 11 -51.49 -21.86 -6.01
N VAL A 12 -51.31 -22.34 -4.77
CA VAL A 12 -50.15 -22.01 -3.93
C VAL A 12 -49.15 -23.15 -4.08
N LEU A 13 -48.03 -22.88 -4.76
CA LEU A 13 -46.84 -23.71 -4.73
C LEU A 13 -46.19 -23.56 -3.35
N THR A 14 -46.39 -24.53 -2.47
CA THR A 14 -45.68 -24.63 -1.20
C THR A 14 -44.23 -25.05 -1.45
N SER A 15 -43.32 -24.08 -1.42
CA SER A 15 -41.89 -24.36 -1.22
C SER A 15 -41.63 -24.45 0.28
N SER A 16 -41.32 -25.66 0.74
CA SER A 16 -40.94 -25.97 2.11
C SER A 16 -39.63 -25.24 2.45
N LEU A 17 -39.69 -24.20 3.28
CA LEU A 17 -38.51 -23.68 3.98
C LEU A 17 -38.08 -24.72 5.02
N LEU A 18 -37.03 -25.46 4.72
CA LEU A 18 -36.21 -26.11 5.74
C LEU A 18 -35.41 -25.02 6.45
N MET A 19 -35.86 -24.62 7.63
CA MET A 19 -35.01 -23.95 8.60
C MET A 19 -33.93 -24.94 9.05
N GLN A 20 -32.72 -24.81 8.49
CA GLN A 20 -31.52 -25.37 9.09
C GLN A 20 -30.91 -24.29 9.99
N GLY A 21 -30.95 -24.55 11.30
CA GLY A 21 -30.29 -23.74 12.31
C GLY A 21 -28.79 -23.66 12.05
N CYS A 22 -28.23 -22.47 12.27
CA CYS A 22 -26.79 -22.26 12.34
C CYS A 22 -26.21 -23.07 13.50
N SER A 23 -25.50 -24.14 13.18
CA SER A 23 -24.39 -24.62 14.01
C SER A 23 -23.16 -23.75 13.72
N PRO A 24 -22.25 -23.56 14.70
CA PRO A 24 -20.99 -22.85 14.48
C PRO A 24 -20.18 -23.68 13.48
N GLY A 25 -20.13 -23.19 12.24
CA GLY A 25 -19.41 -23.84 11.16
C GLY A 25 -17.92 -23.76 11.45
N THR A 26 -17.31 -24.94 11.61
CA THR A 26 -15.86 -25.12 11.50
C THR A 26 -15.39 -24.48 10.20
N ASP A 27 -14.53 -23.47 10.28
CA ASP A 27 -13.83 -22.88 9.14
C ASP A 27 -13.06 -23.99 8.41
N LYS A 28 -13.66 -24.54 7.35
CA LYS A 28 -12.87 -25.29 6.37
C LYS A 28 -11.99 -24.26 5.68
N ALA A 29 -10.68 -24.35 5.91
CA ALA A 29 -9.68 -23.58 5.20
C ALA A 29 -10.07 -23.50 3.71
N ALA A 30 -10.12 -22.27 3.17
CA ALA A 30 -10.47 -22.06 1.78
C ALA A 30 -9.61 -22.97 0.91
N THR A 31 -10.21 -23.69 -0.03
CA THR A 31 -9.41 -24.44 -1.00
C THR A 31 -8.51 -23.45 -1.76
N PRO A 32 -7.33 -23.87 -2.22
CA PRO A 32 -6.43 -22.97 -2.94
C PRO A 32 -7.09 -22.25 -4.14
N ALA A 33 -7.97 -22.95 -4.86
CA ALA A 33 -8.79 -22.37 -5.93
C ALA A 33 -9.80 -21.30 -5.44
N ASN A 34 -10.39 -21.48 -4.25
CA ASN A 34 -11.28 -20.48 -3.65
C ASN A 34 -10.49 -19.25 -3.20
N GLU A 35 -9.30 -19.43 -2.64
CA GLU A 35 -8.41 -18.32 -2.26
C GLU A 35 -7.99 -17.50 -3.49
N LEU A 36 -7.57 -18.16 -4.57
CA LEU A 36 -7.21 -17.51 -5.83
C LEU A 36 -8.36 -16.66 -6.36
N LYS A 37 -9.58 -17.21 -6.36
CA LYS A 37 -10.79 -16.48 -6.78
C LYS A 37 -11.08 -15.26 -5.89
N MET A 38 -10.91 -15.38 -4.57
CA MET A 38 -11.06 -14.24 -3.65
C MET A 38 -10.02 -13.16 -3.94
N LYS A 39 -8.76 -13.53 -4.18
CA LYS A 39 -7.68 -12.59 -4.55
C LYS A 39 -7.95 -11.89 -5.88
N GLU A 40 -8.48 -12.59 -6.89
CA GLU A 40 -8.89 -11.98 -8.18
C GLU A 40 -10.06 -10.99 -8.02
N GLN A 41 -10.99 -11.28 -7.12
CA GLN A 41 -12.08 -10.37 -6.77
C GLN A 41 -11.55 -9.10 -6.09
N LEU A 42 -10.61 -9.25 -5.15
CA LEU A 42 -9.93 -8.13 -4.48
C LEU A 42 -9.16 -7.24 -5.47
N LEU A 43 -8.40 -7.85 -6.39
CA LEU A 43 -7.74 -7.13 -7.48
C LEU A 43 -8.74 -6.29 -8.28
N SER A 44 -9.88 -6.88 -8.66
CA SER A 44 -10.91 -6.17 -9.43
C SER A 44 -11.52 -5.02 -8.64
N GLN A 45 -11.75 -5.22 -7.33
CA GLN A 45 -12.27 -4.22 -6.42
C GLN A 45 -11.30 -3.04 -6.27
N ASP A 46 -10.01 -3.30 -6.08
CA ASP A 46 -8.97 -2.27 -5.93
C ASP A 46 -8.82 -1.41 -7.19
N VAL A 47 -8.88 -2.03 -8.37
CA VAL A 47 -8.86 -1.31 -9.66
C VAL A 47 -10.11 -0.44 -9.82
N GLN A 48 -11.29 -0.95 -9.46
CA GLN A 48 -12.54 -0.18 -9.53
C GLN A 48 -12.56 1.00 -8.56
N LEU A 49 -12.11 0.81 -7.33
CA LEU A 49 -12.02 1.88 -6.34
C LEU A 49 -10.98 2.92 -6.76
N THR A 50 -9.84 2.51 -7.33
CA THR A 50 -8.85 3.43 -7.91
C THR A 50 -9.44 4.26 -9.05
N GLU A 51 -10.26 3.67 -9.92
CA GLU A 51 -10.97 4.43 -10.97
C GLU A 51 -11.87 5.50 -10.36
N GLN A 52 -12.62 5.16 -9.31
CA GLN A 52 -13.50 6.10 -8.62
C GLN A 52 -12.71 7.22 -7.92
N LEU A 53 -11.62 6.89 -7.24
CA LEU A 53 -10.72 7.86 -6.61
C LEU A 53 -10.17 8.84 -7.65
N CYS A 54 -9.62 8.34 -8.76
CA CYS A 54 -9.07 9.18 -9.83
C CYS A 54 -10.15 10.09 -10.44
N ARG A 55 -11.32 9.52 -10.73
CA ARG A 55 -12.47 10.25 -11.29
C ARG A 55 -12.94 11.37 -10.37
N ASN A 56 -13.13 11.08 -9.09
CA ASN A 56 -13.66 12.05 -8.13
C ASN A 56 -12.63 13.12 -7.81
N GLN A 57 -11.35 12.75 -7.65
CA GLN A 57 -10.26 13.71 -7.49
C GLN A 57 -10.22 14.70 -8.66
N CYS A 58 -10.31 14.19 -9.89
CA CYS A 58 -10.36 15.03 -11.08
C CYS A 58 -11.59 15.95 -11.08
N ALA A 59 -12.77 15.42 -10.74
CA ALA A 59 -13.99 16.22 -10.69
C ALA A 59 -13.90 17.38 -9.68
N MET A 60 -13.30 17.13 -8.52
CA MET A 60 -13.14 18.16 -7.47
C MET A 60 -12.15 19.24 -7.89
N HIS A 61 -11.05 18.89 -8.53
CA HIS A 61 -10.14 19.88 -9.11
C HIS A 61 -10.82 20.75 -10.17
N LEU A 62 -11.66 20.16 -11.03
CA LEU A 62 -12.43 20.92 -12.02
C LEU A 62 -13.44 21.87 -11.34
N GLN A 63 -14.12 21.41 -10.28
CA GLN A 63 -15.05 22.24 -9.49
C GLN A 63 -14.33 23.39 -8.79
N GLN A 64 -13.17 23.15 -8.18
CA GLN A 64 -12.36 24.18 -7.52
C GLN A 64 -11.78 25.19 -8.53
N THR A 65 -11.45 24.73 -9.74
CA THR A 65 -10.90 25.60 -10.80
C THR A 65 -11.99 26.43 -11.48
N MET A 66 -13.23 25.96 -11.52
CA MET A 66 -14.33 26.61 -12.26
C MET A 66 -14.58 28.08 -11.85
N PRO A 67 -14.69 28.45 -10.55
CA PRO A 67 -14.86 29.85 -10.15
C PRO A 67 -13.71 30.75 -10.62
N LEU A 68 -12.50 30.20 -10.69
CA LEU A 68 -11.33 30.90 -11.21
C LEU A 68 -11.46 31.13 -12.73
N LEU A 69 -12.10 30.24 -13.48
CA LEU A 69 -12.28 30.43 -14.93
C LEU A 69 -13.40 31.41 -15.27
N SER A 70 -14.53 31.37 -14.55
CA SER A 70 -15.71 32.20 -14.86
C SER A 70 -15.47 33.71 -14.79
N GLY A 71 -14.48 34.18 -14.03
CA GLY A 71 -14.08 35.59 -13.96
C GLY A 71 -12.90 35.99 -14.86
N ALA A 72 -12.35 35.04 -15.64
CA ALA A 72 -11.13 35.22 -16.40
C ALA A 72 -11.40 35.58 -17.86
N ASN A 73 -10.55 36.43 -18.46
CA ASN A 73 -10.51 36.58 -19.91
C ASN A 73 -9.93 35.32 -20.59
N ARG A 74 -9.97 35.25 -21.92
CA ARG A 74 -9.55 34.05 -22.67
C ARG A 74 -8.10 33.61 -22.37
N ASP A 75 -7.17 34.55 -22.27
CA ASP A 75 -5.75 34.26 -22.03
C ASP A 75 -5.49 33.81 -20.59
N GLN A 76 -6.16 34.46 -19.63
CA GLN A 76 -6.14 34.06 -18.23
C GLN A 76 -6.73 32.66 -18.02
N ALA A 77 -7.87 32.36 -18.65
CA ALA A 77 -8.49 31.04 -18.58
C ALA A 77 -7.59 29.97 -19.20
N LYS A 78 -6.98 30.25 -20.37
CA LYS A 78 -6.02 29.34 -21.00
C LYS A 78 -4.82 29.07 -20.09
N THR A 79 -4.25 30.11 -19.47
CA THR A 79 -3.12 29.97 -18.55
C THR A 79 -3.49 29.10 -17.35
N ARG A 80 -4.64 29.34 -16.71
CA ARG A 80 -5.12 28.54 -15.58
C ARG A 80 -5.33 27.07 -15.94
N LEU A 81 -5.87 26.79 -17.13
CA LEU A 81 -6.02 25.43 -17.63
C LEU A 81 -4.66 24.78 -17.94
N GLN A 82 -3.68 25.54 -18.42
CA GLN A 82 -2.30 25.05 -18.62
C GLN A 82 -1.61 24.73 -17.29
N ASP A 83 -1.81 25.56 -16.27
CA ASP A 83 -1.29 25.29 -14.92
C ASP A 83 -1.88 24.00 -14.35
N MET A 84 -3.20 23.84 -14.45
CA MET A 84 -3.88 22.62 -14.02
C MET A 84 -3.41 21.38 -14.79
N ALA A 85 -3.25 21.46 -16.11
CA ALA A 85 -2.74 20.35 -16.92
C ALA A 85 -1.28 19.98 -16.59
N ARG A 86 -0.47 20.95 -16.15
CA ARG A 86 0.91 20.70 -15.69
C ARG A 86 0.95 20.05 -14.31
N SER A 87 0.08 20.45 -13.39
CA SER A 87 0.02 19.86 -12.05
C SER A 87 -0.68 18.49 -12.01
N LEU A 88 -1.54 18.21 -12.99
CA LEU A 88 -2.33 16.98 -13.10
C LEU A 88 -2.12 16.33 -14.47
N PRO A 89 -1.00 15.61 -14.69
CA PRO A 89 -0.65 15.05 -16.01
C PRO A 89 -1.67 14.03 -16.55
N GLN A 90 -2.54 13.50 -15.69
CA GLN A 90 -3.68 12.66 -16.08
C GLN A 90 -4.77 13.45 -16.82
N MET A 91 -4.83 14.78 -16.71
CA MET A 91 -5.75 15.66 -17.44
C MET A 91 -5.28 15.82 -18.90
N GLY A 92 -5.51 14.79 -19.72
CA GLY A 92 -5.01 14.73 -21.10
C GLY A 92 -5.55 15.84 -22.01
N LYS A 93 -6.79 16.26 -21.80
CA LYS A 93 -7.40 17.38 -22.54
C LYS A 93 -8.44 18.10 -21.68
N LEU A 94 -8.46 19.43 -21.75
CA LEU A 94 -9.38 20.30 -21.05
C LEU A 94 -10.05 21.24 -22.04
N LEU A 95 -11.36 21.41 -21.93
CA LEU A 95 -12.16 22.30 -22.77
C LEU A 95 -13.01 23.20 -21.87
N TRP A 96 -12.89 24.51 -22.02
CA TRP A 96 -13.72 25.47 -21.31
C TRP A 96 -14.51 26.34 -22.28
N THR A 97 -15.82 26.45 -22.05
CA THR A 97 -16.73 27.21 -22.92
C THR A 97 -17.80 27.96 -22.12
N PRO A 98 -18.24 29.15 -22.57
CA PRO A 98 -19.54 29.66 -22.20
C PRO A 98 -20.66 28.72 -22.69
N LYS A 99 -21.79 28.71 -21.98
CA LYS A 99 -22.98 27.95 -22.36
C LYS A 99 -23.46 28.34 -23.76
N GLY A 100 -23.84 27.36 -24.58
CA GLY A 100 -24.30 27.58 -25.96
C GLY A 100 -23.19 27.80 -26.99
N THR A 101 -21.92 27.87 -26.58
CA THR A 101 -20.77 27.95 -27.50
C THR A 101 -20.52 26.60 -28.16
N ARG A 102 -20.10 26.56 -29.43
CA ARG A 102 -19.73 25.29 -30.09
C ARG A 102 -18.41 24.74 -29.55
N THR A 103 -18.24 23.42 -29.56
CA THR A 103 -17.03 22.74 -29.04
C THR A 103 -15.75 23.16 -29.78
N ASP A 104 -15.83 23.45 -31.09
CA ASP A 104 -14.69 23.92 -31.89
C ASP A 104 -14.22 25.34 -31.53
N GLN A 105 -15.02 26.10 -30.79
CA GLN A 105 -14.71 27.45 -30.30
C GLN A 105 -14.21 27.44 -28.83
N ALA A 106 -14.14 26.26 -28.21
CA ALA A 106 -13.69 26.09 -26.84
C ALA A 106 -12.25 26.55 -26.63
N ILE A 107 -11.95 27.11 -25.46
CA ILE A 107 -10.56 27.20 -25.02
C ILE A 107 -10.13 25.79 -24.65
N THR A 108 -9.19 25.27 -25.45
CA THR A 108 -8.70 23.90 -25.32
C THR A 108 -7.24 23.90 -24.89
N VAL A 109 -6.93 23.07 -23.88
CA VAL A 109 -5.58 22.78 -23.42
C VAL A 109 -5.36 21.27 -23.43
N GLY A 110 -4.15 20.84 -23.77
CA GLY A 110 -3.82 19.42 -23.92
C GLY A 110 -4.15 18.87 -25.31
N LYS A 111 -3.57 17.70 -25.61
CA LYS A 111 -3.71 17.01 -26.90
C LYS A 111 -3.76 15.51 -26.63
N LEU A 112 -4.67 14.84 -27.33
CA LEU A 112 -4.81 13.40 -27.30
C LEU A 112 -4.24 12.79 -28.59
N GLU A 113 -3.86 11.52 -28.50
CA GLU A 113 -3.56 10.72 -29.68
C GLU A 113 -4.81 10.49 -30.54
N GLN A 114 -4.60 10.19 -31.83
CA GLN A 114 -5.69 10.16 -32.82
C GLN A 114 -6.83 9.19 -32.46
N ASP A 115 -6.50 8.00 -31.94
CA ASP A 115 -7.51 7.03 -31.51
C ASP A 115 -8.27 7.53 -30.28
N ALA A 116 -7.56 7.96 -29.23
CA ALA A 116 -8.18 8.54 -28.05
C ALA A 116 -9.08 9.74 -28.37
N GLU A 117 -8.66 10.64 -29.27
CA GLU A 117 -9.47 11.77 -29.73
C GLU A 117 -10.76 11.29 -30.44
N LYS A 118 -10.67 10.27 -31.29
CA LYS A 118 -11.82 9.68 -32.00
C LYS A 118 -12.81 9.03 -31.03
N GLN A 119 -12.32 8.23 -30.08
CA GLN A 119 -13.16 7.47 -29.15
C GLN A 119 -13.81 8.35 -28.08
N THR A 120 -13.12 9.41 -27.63
CA THR A 120 -13.63 10.30 -26.56
C THR A 120 -14.57 11.39 -27.06
N ARG A 121 -14.49 11.78 -28.34
CA ARG A 121 -15.32 12.85 -28.92
C ARG A 121 -16.83 12.71 -28.69
N PRO A 122 -17.47 11.54 -28.86
CA PRO A 122 -18.90 11.40 -28.58
C PRO A 122 -19.26 11.67 -27.11
N PHE A 123 -18.33 11.38 -26.19
CA PHE A 123 -18.53 11.61 -24.76
C PHE A 123 -18.24 13.06 -24.37
N ILE A 124 -17.33 13.76 -25.05
CA ILE A 124 -17.13 15.21 -24.90
C ILE A 124 -18.43 15.96 -25.22
N GLU A 125 -19.09 15.61 -26.34
CA GLU A 125 -20.35 16.25 -26.72
C GLU A 125 -21.48 15.94 -25.73
N LYS A 126 -21.56 14.70 -25.22
CA LYS A 126 -22.51 14.34 -24.16
C LYS A 126 -22.23 15.10 -22.86
N ALA A 127 -20.97 15.19 -22.46
CA ALA A 127 -20.54 15.90 -21.27
C ALA A 127 -20.90 17.38 -21.32
N LYS A 128 -20.65 18.01 -22.48
CA LYS A 128 -21.04 19.40 -22.73
C LYS A 128 -22.56 19.58 -22.65
N LYS A 129 -23.34 18.73 -23.32
CA LYS A 129 -24.81 18.82 -23.33
C LYS A 129 -25.41 18.67 -21.92
N ALA A 130 -24.91 17.71 -21.14
CA ALA A 130 -25.33 17.53 -19.75
C ALA A 130 -24.96 18.75 -18.89
N ALA A 131 -23.74 19.27 -19.01
CA ALA A 131 -23.32 20.47 -18.30
C ALA A 131 -24.13 21.72 -18.72
N GLU A 132 -24.56 21.85 -19.99
CA GLU A 132 -25.49 22.91 -20.42
C GLU A 132 -26.85 22.84 -19.71
N GLN A 133 -27.28 21.64 -19.33
CA GLN A 133 -28.48 21.39 -18.52
C GLN A 133 -28.23 21.61 -17.01
N GLY A 134 -26.99 21.93 -16.63
CA GLY A 134 -26.59 22.11 -15.24
C GLY A 134 -26.30 20.79 -14.51
N GLU A 135 -26.07 19.71 -15.25
CA GLU A 135 -25.77 18.38 -14.70
C GLU A 135 -24.28 18.06 -14.82
N THR A 136 -23.69 17.47 -13.78
CA THR A 136 -22.35 16.89 -13.87
C THR A 136 -22.42 15.56 -14.63
N PHE A 137 -21.53 15.39 -15.60
CA PHE A 137 -21.44 14.19 -16.43
C PHE A 137 -20.18 13.40 -16.17
N TYR A 138 -20.34 12.08 -16.17
CA TYR A 138 -19.27 11.10 -16.13
C TYR A 138 -19.48 10.08 -17.25
N SER A 139 -18.48 9.88 -18.11
CA SER A 139 -18.55 8.79 -19.08
C SER A 139 -18.31 7.43 -18.40
N PRO A 140 -18.81 6.33 -18.98
CA PRO A 140 -18.19 5.01 -18.79
C PRO A 140 -16.70 5.05 -19.15
N ARG A 141 -15.96 4.00 -18.77
CA ARG A 141 -14.59 3.78 -19.22
C ARG A 141 -14.55 3.69 -20.76
N ILE A 142 -13.57 4.36 -21.36
CA ILE A 142 -13.34 4.41 -22.80
C ILE A 142 -11.98 3.78 -23.05
N ASP A 143 -11.95 2.57 -23.59
CA ASP A 143 -10.71 1.90 -23.96
C ASP A 143 -10.19 2.41 -25.30
N THR A 144 -8.91 2.78 -25.33
CA THR A 144 -8.22 3.29 -26.51
C THR A 144 -6.91 2.51 -26.68
N ALA A 145 -6.27 2.65 -27.84
CA ALA A 145 -4.94 2.07 -28.08
C ALA A 145 -3.88 2.55 -27.07
N GLN A 146 -4.04 3.74 -26.49
CA GLN A 146 -3.12 4.32 -25.52
C GLN A 146 -3.46 3.97 -24.07
N GLY A 147 -4.54 3.23 -23.85
CA GLY A 147 -5.05 2.91 -22.52
C GLY A 147 -6.45 3.49 -22.25
N PRO A 148 -6.97 3.29 -21.04
CA PRO A 148 -8.31 3.73 -20.67
C PRO A 148 -8.39 5.23 -20.42
N TYR A 149 -9.52 5.83 -20.79
CA TYR A 149 -9.88 7.22 -20.55
C TYR A 149 -11.29 7.34 -19.94
N THR A 150 -11.56 8.46 -19.30
CA THR A 150 -12.91 8.91 -18.95
C THR A 150 -13.10 10.37 -19.33
N VAL A 151 -14.34 10.78 -19.54
CA VAL A 151 -14.72 12.17 -19.83
C VAL A 151 -15.62 12.70 -18.72
N LEU A 152 -15.25 13.85 -18.20
CA LEU A 152 -15.95 14.59 -17.14
C LEU A 152 -16.50 15.88 -17.72
N GLY A 153 -17.74 16.24 -17.38
CA GLY A 153 -18.33 17.54 -17.71
C GLY A 153 -18.90 18.20 -16.47
N ILE A 154 -18.44 19.41 -16.15
CA ILE A 154 -18.86 20.14 -14.95
C ILE A 154 -19.41 21.52 -15.34
N PRO A 155 -20.63 21.88 -14.90
CA PRO A 155 -21.16 23.23 -15.05
C PRO A 155 -20.61 24.18 -13.99
N SER A 156 -20.55 25.47 -14.29
CA SER A 156 -20.37 26.51 -13.28
C SER A 156 -21.59 26.61 -12.36
N SER A 157 -21.42 27.15 -11.16
CA SER A 157 -22.49 27.30 -10.16
C SER A 157 -23.66 28.14 -10.68
N ASP A 158 -23.37 29.19 -11.46
CA ASP A 158 -24.34 30.04 -12.17
C ASP A 158 -24.82 29.46 -13.51
N LYS A 159 -24.33 28.27 -13.88
CA LYS A 159 -24.67 27.52 -15.11
C LYS A 159 -24.37 28.29 -16.40
N SER A 160 -23.46 29.27 -16.35
CA SER A 160 -23.06 30.10 -17.50
C SER A 160 -21.86 29.55 -18.27
N HIS A 161 -21.05 28.68 -17.64
CA HIS A 161 -19.84 28.10 -18.21
C HIS A 161 -19.79 26.58 -17.99
N ILE A 162 -18.99 25.92 -18.84
CA ILE A 162 -18.82 24.48 -18.89
C ILE A 162 -17.33 24.18 -18.95
N LEU A 163 -16.90 23.21 -18.17
CA LEU A 163 -15.55 22.66 -18.19
C LEU A 163 -15.65 21.15 -18.45
N VAL A 164 -15.03 20.70 -19.53
CA VAL A 164 -14.93 19.30 -19.89
C VAL A 164 -13.49 18.85 -19.76
N ALA A 165 -13.25 17.69 -19.16
CA ALA A 165 -11.94 17.07 -19.07
C ALA A 165 -11.97 15.67 -19.67
N VAL A 166 -10.94 15.33 -20.43
CA VAL A 166 -10.62 13.97 -20.85
C VAL A 166 -9.44 13.50 -20.00
N VAL A 167 -9.71 12.53 -19.14
CA VAL A 167 -8.80 12.05 -18.10
C VAL A 167 -8.22 10.70 -18.48
N LYS A 168 -6.89 10.59 -18.50
CA LYS A 168 -6.15 9.34 -18.66
C LYS A 168 -6.30 8.50 -17.40
N GLN A 169 -6.58 7.20 -17.56
CA GLN A 169 -6.74 6.25 -16.47
C GLN A 169 -5.58 5.23 -16.41
N ASN A 170 -4.36 5.67 -16.76
CA ASN A 170 -3.17 4.81 -16.80
C ASN A 170 -2.85 4.18 -15.43
N ILE A 171 -3.22 4.87 -14.34
CA ILE A 171 -3.10 4.35 -12.98
C ILE A 171 -3.80 3.00 -12.78
N LEU A 172 -4.88 2.71 -13.51
CA LEU A 172 -5.59 1.44 -13.38
C LEU A 172 -4.73 0.24 -13.80
N GLN A 173 -3.91 0.42 -14.84
CA GLN A 173 -2.99 -0.64 -15.28
C GLN A 173 -1.83 -0.79 -14.30
N GLN A 174 -1.36 0.32 -13.71
CA GLN A 174 -0.32 0.30 -12.68
C GLN A 174 -0.80 -0.44 -11.44
N VAL A 175 -1.96 -0.07 -10.90
CA VAL A 175 -2.59 -0.73 -9.75
C VAL A 175 -2.92 -2.18 -10.03
N ALA A 176 -3.49 -2.50 -11.21
CA ALA A 176 -3.79 -3.88 -11.58
C ALA A 176 -2.52 -4.73 -11.66
N SER A 177 -1.45 -4.18 -12.25
CA SER A 177 -0.16 -4.86 -12.30
C SER A 177 0.32 -5.08 -10.87
N HIS A 178 0.49 -4.01 -10.08
CA HIS A 178 0.92 -4.04 -8.68
C HIS A 178 0.17 -5.09 -7.85
N GLN A 179 -1.16 -5.05 -7.83
CA GLN A 179 -1.99 -5.94 -7.01
C GLN A 179 -1.90 -7.41 -7.43
N ARG A 180 -1.76 -7.73 -8.73
CA ARG A 180 -1.56 -9.13 -9.17
C ARG A 180 -0.34 -9.75 -8.51
N LYS A 181 0.71 -8.98 -8.36
CA LYS A 181 1.93 -9.46 -7.74
C LYS A 181 1.80 -9.40 -6.22
N ASN A 182 1.34 -8.28 -5.66
CA ASN A 182 1.21 -8.08 -4.21
C ASN A 182 0.34 -9.15 -3.56
N LEU A 183 -0.80 -9.48 -4.18
CA LEU A 183 -1.74 -10.53 -3.75
C LEU A 183 -1.33 -11.94 -4.18
N ARG A 184 -0.14 -12.13 -4.77
CA ARG A 184 0.36 -13.45 -5.16
C ARG A 184 -0.57 -14.15 -6.17
N LEU A 185 -1.09 -13.42 -7.15
CA LEU A 185 -1.85 -13.95 -8.30
C LEU A 185 -0.94 -14.37 -9.46
N GLU A 186 0.30 -13.88 -9.48
CA GLU A 186 1.32 -14.28 -10.43
C GLU A 186 2.47 -15.02 -9.71
N PRO A 187 3.04 -16.09 -10.29
CA PRO A 187 4.24 -16.72 -9.76
C PRO A 187 5.41 -15.75 -9.73
N PHE A 188 6.34 -15.94 -8.79
CA PHE A 188 7.59 -15.21 -8.80
C PHE A 188 8.34 -15.44 -10.13
N PRO A 189 8.73 -14.38 -10.84
CA PRO A 189 9.37 -14.56 -12.12
C PRO A 189 10.87 -14.85 -11.94
N ASN A 190 11.41 -15.79 -12.73
CA ASN A 190 12.86 -15.84 -12.99
C ASN A 190 13.28 -14.48 -13.58
N GLN A 191 14.04 -13.68 -12.82
CA GLN A 191 14.57 -12.38 -13.24
C GLN A 191 15.76 -12.59 -14.20
N PRO A 192 15.79 -11.99 -15.41
CA PRO A 192 16.97 -12.05 -16.28
C PRO A 192 18.11 -11.13 -15.81
N LYS A 193 17.77 -10.07 -15.04
CA LYS A 193 18.72 -9.04 -14.58
C LYS A 193 19.58 -9.51 -13.40
N TRP A 194 19.08 -10.48 -12.65
CA TRP A 194 19.68 -11.04 -11.43
C TRP A 194 19.65 -12.55 -11.60
N LYS A 195 20.78 -13.25 -11.46
CA LYS A 195 20.79 -14.71 -11.49
C LYS A 195 20.17 -15.21 -10.18
N ILE A 196 18.85 -15.18 -10.08
CA ILE A 196 18.13 -15.53 -8.86
C ILE A 196 17.76 -17.00 -8.90
N GLU A 197 18.01 -17.71 -7.79
CA GLU A 197 17.50 -19.05 -7.58
C GLU A 197 16.29 -19.02 -6.64
N THR A 198 15.21 -19.66 -7.06
CA THR A 198 14.05 -19.92 -6.22
C THR A 198 14.30 -21.20 -5.44
N VAL A 199 14.24 -21.11 -4.11
CA VAL A 199 14.53 -22.22 -3.22
C VAL A 199 13.49 -22.38 -2.13
N GLU A 200 13.41 -23.59 -1.60
CA GLU A 200 12.79 -23.81 -0.30
C GLU A 200 13.53 -23.01 0.77
N SER A 201 12.78 -22.25 1.57
CA SER A 201 13.32 -21.34 2.60
C SER A 201 14.18 -22.06 3.65
N GLU A 202 13.85 -23.30 4.00
CA GLU A 202 14.57 -24.08 5.01
C GLU A 202 15.77 -24.85 4.46
N THR A 203 15.63 -25.46 3.27
CA THR A 203 16.59 -26.46 2.76
C THR A 203 17.54 -25.91 1.71
N LEU A 204 17.24 -24.73 1.16
CA LEU A 204 17.90 -24.14 -0.01
C LEU A 204 17.88 -25.06 -1.25
N GLN A 205 16.99 -26.05 -1.30
CA GLN A 205 16.79 -26.86 -2.49
C GLN A 205 16.02 -26.09 -3.54
N GLN A 206 16.48 -26.17 -4.79
CA GLN A 206 15.83 -25.51 -5.92
C GLN A 206 14.37 -25.96 -6.04
N LYS A 207 13.46 -24.99 -6.11
CA LYS A 207 12.02 -25.22 -6.22
C LYS A 207 11.46 -24.47 -7.42
N GLN A 208 10.77 -25.20 -8.29
CA GLN A 208 10.06 -24.60 -9.41
C GLN A 208 8.71 -24.05 -8.95
N VAL A 209 8.51 -22.75 -9.13
CA VAL A 209 7.25 -22.06 -8.81
C VAL A 209 6.57 -21.69 -10.13
N ASP A 210 5.72 -22.59 -10.60
CA ASP A 210 4.93 -22.46 -11.83
C ASP A 210 3.46 -22.09 -11.57
N HIS A 211 3.05 -22.05 -10.30
CA HIS A 211 1.69 -21.73 -9.85
C HIS A 211 1.74 -20.82 -8.62
N PRO A 212 0.83 -19.83 -8.47
CA PRO A 212 0.89 -18.89 -7.36
C PRO A 212 0.72 -19.53 -5.97
N GLU A 213 0.02 -20.66 -5.89
CA GLU A 213 -0.13 -21.43 -4.65
C GLU A 213 1.20 -22.05 -4.14
N LYS A 214 2.21 -22.15 -5.01
CA LYS A 214 3.54 -22.68 -4.65
C LYS A 214 4.48 -21.60 -4.09
N ASN A 215 4.03 -20.35 -4.00
CA ASN A 215 4.80 -19.22 -3.46
C ASN A 215 5.07 -19.36 -1.94
N ALA A 216 4.20 -20.08 -1.22
CA ALA A 216 4.38 -20.28 0.22
C ALA A 216 5.69 -21.07 0.51
N GLY A 217 6.44 -20.57 1.50
CA GLY A 217 7.69 -21.17 1.95
C GLY A 217 8.85 -21.08 0.95
N THR A 218 8.75 -20.24 -0.09
CA THR A 218 9.84 -20.03 -1.07
C THR A 218 10.60 -18.73 -0.82
N SER A 219 11.91 -18.78 -0.96
CA SER A 219 12.80 -17.62 -0.89
C SER A 219 13.62 -17.49 -2.17
N HIS A 220 14.24 -16.34 -2.33
CA HIS A 220 15.09 -15.98 -3.46
C HIS A 220 16.41 -15.43 -2.96
N TYR A 221 17.51 -15.76 -3.64
CA TYR A 221 18.84 -15.21 -3.35
C TYR A 221 19.66 -15.03 -4.63
N GLU A 222 20.69 -14.17 -4.57
CA GLU A 222 21.66 -14.00 -5.67
C GLU A 222 22.57 -15.23 -5.80
N ARG A 223 22.55 -15.89 -6.96
CA ARG A 223 23.28 -17.15 -7.19
C ARG A 223 24.79 -17.04 -6.94
N ASP A 224 25.37 -15.86 -7.12
CA ASP A 224 26.82 -15.67 -7.18
C ASP A 224 27.37 -14.90 -5.95
N GLU A 225 26.55 -14.66 -4.92
CA GLU A 225 26.90 -13.83 -3.75
C GLU A 225 26.60 -14.50 -2.39
N VAL A 226 27.45 -14.19 -1.40
CA VAL A 226 27.24 -14.56 0.02
C VAL A 226 27.54 -13.41 0.97
N VAL A 227 26.80 -13.37 2.08
CA VAL A 227 27.05 -12.50 3.22
C VAL A 227 27.82 -13.27 4.29
N VAL A 228 28.93 -12.71 4.77
CA VAL A 228 29.82 -13.35 5.74
C VAL A 228 30.08 -12.41 6.91
N LYS A 229 29.83 -12.86 8.14
CA LYS A 229 30.28 -12.17 9.35
C LYS A 229 31.40 -12.98 10.00
N PHE A 230 32.57 -12.37 10.18
CA PHE A 230 33.69 -13.03 10.83
C PHE A 230 33.67 -12.76 12.34
N ARG A 231 34.07 -13.76 13.16
CA ARG A 231 34.17 -13.57 14.62
C ARG A 231 35.22 -12.54 15.01
N ARG A 232 36.26 -12.41 14.19
CA ARG A 232 37.21 -11.29 14.23
C ARG A 232 37.29 -10.67 12.84
N PRO A 233 37.40 -9.34 12.72
CA PRO A 233 37.63 -8.74 11.42
C PRO A 233 38.85 -9.38 10.73
N PRO A 234 38.73 -9.85 9.47
CA PRO A 234 39.85 -10.36 8.71
C PRO A 234 40.82 -9.20 8.39
N SER A 235 42.11 -9.52 8.37
CA SER A 235 43.16 -8.60 7.91
C SER A 235 43.10 -8.38 6.40
N ASP A 236 43.70 -7.29 5.91
CA ASP A 236 43.76 -7.01 4.46
C ASP A 236 44.42 -8.14 3.67
N LYS A 237 45.37 -8.86 4.29
CA LYS A 237 46.01 -10.04 3.69
C LYS A 237 45.03 -11.20 3.56
N GLU A 238 44.23 -11.46 4.59
CA GLU A 238 43.19 -12.49 4.57
C GLU A 238 42.10 -12.15 3.56
N ILE A 239 41.69 -10.89 3.47
CA ILE A 239 40.74 -10.42 2.44
C ILE A 239 41.29 -10.66 1.02
N LYS A 240 42.55 -10.29 0.76
CA LYS A 240 43.18 -10.53 -0.55
C LYS A 240 43.28 -12.03 -0.87
N GLN A 241 43.55 -12.87 0.13
CA GLN A 241 43.56 -14.32 -0.05
C GLN A 241 42.19 -14.83 -0.47
N ILE A 242 41.13 -14.41 0.23
CA ILE A 242 39.75 -14.81 -0.09
C ILE A 242 39.37 -14.37 -1.51
N GLN A 243 39.72 -13.14 -1.89
CA GLN A 243 39.48 -12.62 -3.25
C GLN A 243 40.18 -13.48 -4.32
N GLN A 244 41.41 -13.90 -4.06
CA GLN A 244 42.17 -14.76 -4.96
C GLN A 244 41.57 -16.17 -5.05
N ASP A 245 41.30 -16.82 -3.92
CA ASP A 245 40.80 -18.20 -3.86
C ASP A 245 39.44 -18.36 -4.54
N LEU A 246 38.59 -17.36 -4.40
CA LEU A 246 37.22 -17.39 -4.90
C LEU A 246 37.09 -16.76 -6.29
N HIS A 247 38.14 -16.16 -6.83
CA HIS A 247 38.05 -15.20 -7.94
C HIS A 247 36.93 -14.19 -7.68
N ALA A 248 36.84 -13.74 -6.43
CA ALA A 248 35.73 -12.96 -5.93
C ALA A 248 36.11 -11.50 -5.76
N LYS A 249 35.12 -10.63 -5.98
CA LYS A 249 35.18 -9.24 -5.57
C LYS A 249 34.60 -9.16 -4.17
N VAL A 250 35.30 -8.44 -3.28
CA VAL A 250 34.64 -7.92 -2.07
C VAL A 250 33.87 -6.71 -2.54
N ILE A 251 32.56 -6.84 -2.63
CA ILE A 251 31.73 -5.73 -3.09
C ILE A 251 31.74 -4.65 -2.02
N ARG A 252 31.35 -4.99 -0.77
CA ARG A 252 31.11 -4.01 0.31
C ARG A 252 31.28 -4.63 1.71
N LYS A 253 31.57 -3.78 2.69
CA LYS A 253 31.53 -4.06 4.14
C LYS A 253 30.43 -3.23 4.79
N ILE A 254 29.55 -3.85 5.59
CA ILE A 254 28.58 -3.15 6.44
C ILE A 254 28.78 -3.57 7.88
N GLY A 255 29.07 -2.61 8.75
CA GLY A 255 29.35 -2.90 10.15
C GLY A 255 30.46 -3.96 10.26
N TYR A 256 30.09 -5.15 10.72
CA TYR A 256 31.00 -6.28 10.91
C TYR A 256 30.89 -7.38 9.83
N SER A 257 29.99 -7.22 8.85
CA SER A 257 29.72 -8.22 7.81
C SER A 257 30.26 -7.77 6.44
N TYR A 258 30.61 -8.74 5.61
CA TYR A 258 31.25 -8.59 4.31
C TYR A 258 30.43 -9.31 3.24
N ILE A 259 30.32 -8.71 2.05
CA ILE A 259 29.72 -9.37 0.88
C ILE A 259 30.81 -9.77 -0.10
N PHE A 260 30.77 -11.03 -0.50
CA PHE A 260 31.63 -11.61 -1.53
C PHE A 260 30.79 -12.04 -2.72
N GLU A 261 31.14 -11.56 -3.90
CA GLU A 261 30.59 -11.96 -5.20
C GLU A 261 31.66 -12.71 -5.99
N SER A 262 31.36 -13.90 -6.50
CA SER A 262 32.28 -14.67 -7.33
C SER A 262 31.79 -14.75 -8.78
N GLU A 263 32.70 -14.52 -9.73
CA GLU A 263 32.36 -14.66 -11.16
C GLU A 263 32.17 -16.14 -11.59
N HIS A 264 32.60 -17.09 -10.75
CA HIS A 264 32.74 -18.50 -11.13
C HIS A 264 32.22 -19.50 -10.08
N LYS A 265 31.78 -19.04 -8.91
CA LYS A 265 31.27 -19.89 -7.83
C LYS A 265 29.88 -19.47 -7.42
N GLU A 266 29.03 -20.46 -7.24
CA GLU A 266 27.67 -20.27 -6.74
C GLU A 266 27.67 -20.12 -5.21
N ALA A 267 26.59 -19.55 -4.65
CA ALA A 267 26.44 -19.27 -3.23
C ALA A 267 26.70 -20.50 -2.37
N LYS A 268 26.25 -21.70 -2.79
CA LYS A 268 26.54 -22.95 -2.08
C LYS A 268 28.05 -23.25 -2.01
N GLN A 269 28.77 -23.05 -3.10
CA GLN A 269 30.22 -23.26 -3.18
C GLN A 269 30.98 -22.19 -2.39
N LEU A 270 30.47 -20.95 -2.37
CA LEU A 270 30.99 -19.86 -1.56
C LEU A 270 30.79 -20.14 -0.06
N MET A 271 29.59 -20.57 0.35
CA MET A 271 29.29 -21.01 1.72
C MET A 271 30.20 -22.15 2.15
N ASP A 272 30.40 -23.17 1.29
CA ASP A 272 31.29 -24.29 1.57
C ASP A 272 32.75 -23.85 1.79
N TYR A 273 33.23 -22.86 1.03
CA TYR A 273 34.55 -22.27 1.24
C TYR A 273 34.68 -21.61 2.62
N PHE A 274 33.67 -20.85 3.06
CA PHE A 274 33.71 -20.15 4.35
C PHE A 274 33.55 -21.06 5.56
N LYS A 275 33.18 -22.35 5.40
CA LYS A 275 33.20 -23.34 6.49
C LYS A 275 34.59 -23.54 7.09
N ALA A 276 35.64 -23.32 6.30
CA ALA A 276 37.03 -23.42 6.75
C ALA A 276 37.52 -22.15 7.49
N TRP A 277 36.70 -21.08 7.51
CA TRP A 277 37.04 -19.80 8.12
C TRP A 277 36.38 -19.64 9.49
N ASN A 278 36.98 -18.82 10.35
CA ASN A 278 36.42 -18.50 11.67
C ASN A 278 35.28 -17.46 11.55
N VAL A 279 34.17 -17.91 10.97
CA VAL A 279 32.97 -17.11 10.75
C VAL A 279 31.97 -17.26 11.89
N GLU A 280 31.25 -16.18 12.17
CA GLU A 280 30.05 -16.21 13.01
C GLU A 280 28.88 -16.80 12.22
N TYR A 281 28.70 -16.34 10.98
CA TYR A 281 27.80 -16.94 10.00
C TYR A 281 28.24 -16.66 8.56
N VAL A 282 27.78 -17.51 7.65
CA VAL A 282 27.79 -17.29 6.19
C VAL A 282 26.44 -17.72 5.64
N GLU A 283 25.81 -16.85 4.84
CA GLU A 283 24.47 -17.09 4.30
C GLU A 283 24.33 -16.56 2.87
N PRO A 284 23.35 -17.08 2.08
CA PRO A 284 23.03 -16.54 0.78
C PRO A 284 22.59 -15.07 0.87
N HIS A 285 22.85 -14.29 -0.17
CA HIS A 285 22.32 -12.94 -0.25
C HIS A 285 20.85 -12.95 -0.69
N TYR A 286 19.93 -13.08 0.27
CA TYR A 286 18.50 -13.15 -0.02
C TYR A 286 17.94 -11.87 -0.65
N ILE A 287 16.84 -11.98 -1.39
CA ILE A 287 16.10 -10.88 -2.02
C ILE A 287 14.76 -10.69 -1.32
N TYR A 288 14.47 -9.44 -0.98
CA TYR A 288 13.18 -8.95 -0.53
C TYR A 288 12.40 -8.37 -1.70
N VAL A 289 11.09 -8.46 -1.62
CA VAL A 289 10.21 -7.96 -2.65
C VAL A 289 9.03 -7.24 -2.00
N THR A 290 8.71 -6.07 -2.52
CA THR A 290 7.31 -5.81 -2.84
C THR A 290 7.07 -6.63 -4.09
N ASN A 291 6.14 -7.56 -4.03
CA ASN A 291 6.01 -8.59 -5.05
C ASN A 291 5.80 -7.86 -6.39
N GLU A 292 6.78 -7.78 -7.28
CA GLU A 292 6.64 -6.98 -8.49
C GLU A 292 7.48 -7.43 -9.71
N LYS A 293 6.87 -7.35 -10.92
CA LYS A 293 7.53 -7.34 -12.25
C LYS A 293 6.70 -6.77 -13.41
N LEU A 294 7.37 -6.15 -14.37
CA LEU A 294 6.79 -5.54 -15.59
C LEU A 294 6.34 -6.57 -16.64
N LYS A 295 5.04 -6.55 -16.98
CA LYS A 295 4.49 -6.62 -18.36
C LYS A 295 2.96 -6.43 -18.33
N PRO A 296 2.38 -5.53 -19.16
CA PRO A 296 0.95 -5.25 -19.12
C PRO A 296 0.14 -6.30 -19.88
N SER A 297 -0.94 -6.80 -19.27
CA SER A 297 -1.98 -7.57 -19.95
C SER A 297 -3.34 -6.89 -19.78
N SER A 298 -4.08 -6.78 -20.88
CA SER A 298 -5.38 -6.11 -21.02
C SER A 298 -6.47 -6.81 -20.19
N PHE A 299 -7.30 -6.04 -19.49
CA PHE A 299 -8.34 -6.53 -18.59
C PHE A 299 -9.72 -5.94 -18.92
N SER A 300 -10.77 -6.76 -18.79
CA SER A 300 -12.18 -6.46 -18.97
C SER A 300 -12.92 -6.69 -17.64
N LEU A 301 -13.79 -5.76 -17.24
CA LEU A 301 -14.56 -5.81 -15.99
C LEU A 301 -16.07 -5.87 -16.29
N PHE A 302 -16.78 -6.77 -15.61
CA PHE A 302 -18.25 -6.83 -15.58
C PHE A 302 -18.81 -6.01 -14.41
N PRO A 303 -20.02 -5.44 -14.50
CA PRO A 303 -20.59 -4.61 -13.44
C PRO A 303 -21.40 -5.43 -12.42
N TRP A 304 -21.28 -5.09 -11.13
CA TRP A 304 -22.15 -5.54 -10.03
C TRP A 304 -22.36 -4.40 -9.02
N PRO A 305 -23.54 -4.26 -8.37
CA PRO A 305 -23.79 -3.19 -7.42
C PRO A 305 -23.49 -3.61 -5.97
N PHE A 306 -22.88 -2.73 -5.18
CA PHE A 306 -22.94 -2.77 -3.71
C PHE A 306 -23.58 -1.50 -3.16
N ARG A 307 -24.46 -1.70 -2.18
CA ARG A 307 -25.15 -0.69 -1.38
C ARG A 307 -24.60 -0.83 0.04
N GLN A 308 -23.94 0.20 0.56
CA GLN A 308 -23.50 0.22 1.96
C GLN A 308 -24.69 0.56 2.87
N ASN A 309 -24.90 -0.24 3.91
CA ASN A 309 -25.74 0.11 5.06
C ASN A 309 -24.79 0.29 6.26
N PRO A 310 -24.54 1.52 6.72
CA PRO A 310 -23.81 1.73 7.96
C PRO A 310 -24.81 1.73 9.13
N LYS A 311 -24.86 0.64 9.90
CA LYS A 311 -25.43 0.67 11.25
C LYS A 311 -24.66 -0.25 12.17
N GLU A 312 -23.83 0.38 13.01
CA GLU A 312 -23.75 0.25 14.48
C GLU A 312 -22.31 0.52 14.94
N MET A 313 -22.07 1.71 15.48
CA MET A 313 -21.02 1.94 16.47
C MET A 313 -21.62 2.82 17.56
N THR A 314 -21.57 2.32 18.79
CA THR A 314 -22.02 2.99 20.01
C THR A 314 -20.78 3.39 20.80
N GLU A 315 -20.16 4.52 20.48
CA GLU A 315 -19.12 5.16 21.31
C GLU A 315 -19.26 6.69 21.26
N GLU A 316 -18.62 7.39 22.20
CA GLU A 316 -18.78 8.84 22.46
C GLU A 316 -18.67 9.70 21.18
N PRO A 317 -19.42 10.82 21.09
CA PRO A 317 -19.44 11.63 19.88
C PRO A 317 -18.03 12.18 19.58
N VAL A 318 -17.46 11.76 18.45
CA VAL A 318 -16.23 12.35 17.90
C VAL A 318 -16.45 13.84 17.68
N ALA A 319 -15.55 14.68 18.21
CA ALA A 319 -15.63 16.12 18.01
C ALA A 319 -15.58 16.43 16.51
N ALA A 320 -16.49 17.28 16.02
CA ALA A 320 -16.61 17.56 14.58
C ALA A 320 -15.31 18.12 13.96
N GLU A 321 -14.47 18.78 14.76
CA GLU A 321 -13.15 19.29 14.37
C GLU A 321 -12.09 18.21 14.14
N ASN A 322 -12.34 16.98 14.61
CA ASN A 322 -11.48 15.81 14.39
C ASN A 322 -11.98 14.96 13.24
N ILE A 323 -13.07 15.33 12.55
CA ILE A 323 -13.47 14.69 11.30
C ILE A 323 -12.74 15.41 10.16
N PRO A 324 -11.82 14.74 9.43
CA PRO A 324 -11.06 15.36 8.35
C PRO A 324 -11.96 15.92 7.24
N ASN A 325 -11.58 17.07 6.69
CA ASN A 325 -12.28 17.72 5.58
C ASN A 325 -11.75 17.27 4.20
N ASP A 326 -10.81 16.34 4.20
CA ASP A 326 -10.13 15.83 3.03
C ASP A 326 -11.10 15.15 2.08
N THR A 327 -10.92 15.44 0.80
CA THR A 327 -12.00 15.28 -0.18
C THR A 327 -12.39 13.83 -0.46
N LEU A 328 -11.49 12.87 -0.22
CA LEU A 328 -11.70 11.44 -0.41
C LEU A 328 -11.90 10.71 0.93
N TYR A 329 -11.76 11.39 2.08
CA TYR A 329 -11.81 10.76 3.40
C TYR A 329 -13.15 10.06 3.67
N LYS A 330 -14.24 10.82 3.75
CA LYS A 330 -15.55 10.32 4.20
C LYS A 330 -16.10 9.18 3.36
N GLN A 331 -15.78 9.15 2.07
CA GLN A 331 -16.32 8.17 1.14
C GLN A 331 -15.43 6.91 1.04
N TYR A 332 -14.11 7.04 1.19
CA TYR A 332 -13.18 5.97 0.84
C TYR A 332 -12.35 5.45 2.02
N GLN A 333 -12.14 6.23 3.08
CA GLN A 333 -11.30 5.84 4.21
C GLN A 333 -12.11 5.27 5.39
N TRP A 334 -12.73 4.12 5.15
CA TRP A 334 -13.44 3.37 6.19
C TRP A 334 -12.52 2.89 7.32
N ASN A 335 -11.23 2.76 7.02
CA ASN A 335 -10.18 2.21 7.86
C ASN A 335 -9.91 3.04 9.12
N LEU A 336 -9.87 4.37 9.01
CA LEU A 336 -9.53 5.25 10.13
C LEU A 336 -10.63 5.30 11.21
N PRO A 337 -11.93 5.40 10.86
CA PRO A 337 -13.01 5.25 11.84
C PRO A 337 -13.05 3.85 12.48
N LEU A 338 -12.79 2.78 11.73
CA LEU A 338 -12.90 1.40 12.25
C LEU A 338 -11.97 1.13 13.43
N ILE A 339 -10.78 1.72 13.40
CA ILE A 339 -9.74 1.55 14.43
C ILE A 339 -9.71 2.71 15.43
N GLU A 340 -10.78 3.51 15.48
CA GLU A 340 -10.95 4.62 16.43
C GLU A 340 -9.86 5.70 16.30
N THR A 341 -9.34 5.97 15.09
CA THR A 341 -8.30 6.99 14.89
C THR A 341 -8.81 8.39 15.23
N GLU A 342 -10.03 8.74 14.82
CA GLU A 342 -10.58 10.09 14.98
C GLU A 342 -10.69 10.51 16.46
N SER A 343 -11.02 9.56 17.34
CA SER A 343 -11.14 9.82 18.78
C SER A 343 -9.79 10.07 19.45
N SER A 344 -8.71 9.47 18.93
CA SER A 344 -7.35 9.65 19.45
C SER A 344 -6.83 11.08 19.31
N TRP A 345 -7.29 11.80 18.28
CA TRP A 345 -6.86 13.16 17.97
C TRP A 345 -7.30 14.21 18.98
N SER A 346 -8.24 13.86 19.87
CA SER A 346 -8.57 14.66 21.06
C SER A 346 -7.47 14.65 22.13
N TYR A 347 -6.60 13.63 22.12
CA TYR A 347 -5.47 13.53 23.03
C TYR A 347 -4.18 14.05 22.39
N ASN A 348 -3.88 13.62 21.16
CA ASN A 348 -2.70 14.04 20.42
C ASN A 348 -2.87 13.78 18.92
N LYS A 349 -2.42 14.72 18.08
CA LYS A 349 -2.52 14.64 16.61
C LYS A 349 -1.18 14.26 15.93
N GLY A 350 -0.17 13.91 16.71
CA GLY A 350 1.20 13.66 16.27
C GLY A 350 2.15 14.80 16.61
N SER A 351 3.40 14.68 16.17
CA SER A 351 4.44 15.70 16.33
C SER A 351 5.36 15.75 15.11
N LYS A 352 5.70 16.96 14.67
CA LYS A 352 6.69 17.19 13.59
C LYS A 352 8.10 16.74 13.95
N ASP A 353 8.38 16.58 15.24
CA ASP A 353 9.67 16.08 15.72
C ASP A 353 9.75 14.53 15.70
N LEU A 354 8.61 13.86 15.44
CA LEU A 354 8.57 12.41 15.37
C LEU A 354 8.71 11.94 13.93
N ILE A 355 9.77 11.17 13.70
CA ILE A 355 10.10 10.61 12.40
C ILE A 355 9.69 9.13 12.33
N VAL A 356 8.85 8.82 11.34
CA VAL A 356 8.53 7.45 10.92
C VAL A 356 9.27 7.18 9.61
N ALA A 357 10.19 6.22 9.60
CA ALA A 357 10.86 5.81 8.37
C ALA A 357 10.03 4.80 7.60
N VAL A 358 9.89 5.04 6.29
CA VAL A 358 9.25 4.15 5.33
C VAL A 358 10.37 3.49 4.52
N VAL A 359 10.72 2.26 4.90
CA VAL A 359 11.76 1.46 4.24
C VAL A 359 11.10 0.65 3.13
N ASP A 360 11.12 1.18 1.91
CA ASP A 360 10.22 0.74 0.82
C ASP A 360 10.76 1.11 -0.60
N THR A 361 9.89 1.30 -1.59
CA THR A 361 10.20 1.72 -2.98
C THR A 361 10.54 3.20 -3.11
N GLY A 362 10.57 3.96 -2.01
CA GLY A 362 10.69 5.42 -2.01
C GLY A 362 9.35 6.11 -1.77
N VAL A 363 9.32 7.43 -1.85
CA VAL A 363 8.08 8.24 -1.70
C VAL A 363 8.03 9.28 -2.83
N ASP A 364 6.83 9.59 -3.33
CA ASP A 364 6.66 10.72 -4.24
C ASP A 364 6.91 12.04 -3.51
N LEU A 365 8.12 12.57 -3.66
CA LEU A 365 8.63 13.71 -2.88
C LEU A 365 7.89 15.02 -3.18
N ASN A 366 7.14 15.06 -4.27
CA ASN A 366 6.38 16.23 -4.70
C ASN A 366 4.87 16.07 -4.53
N HIS A 367 4.41 14.93 -4.00
CA HIS A 367 2.99 14.69 -3.80
C HIS A 367 2.41 15.78 -2.88
N PRO A 368 1.36 16.51 -3.30
CA PRO A 368 0.84 17.67 -2.57
C PRO A 368 0.39 17.33 -1.16
N ASP A 369 -0.06 16.08 -0.98
CA ASP A 369 -0.55 15.51 0.28
C ASP A 369 0.55 14.93 1.18
N LEU A 370 1.82 14.94 0.75
CA LEU A 370 2.93 14.36 1.53
C LEU A 370 4.07 15.35 1.76
N LYS A 371 4.37 16.22 0.78
CA LYS A 371 5.56 17.07 0.78
C LYS A 371 5.73 17.93 2.03
N GLY A 372 4.64 18.27 2.73
CA GLY A 372 4.66 19.03 3.99
C GLY A 372 5.17 18.23 5.19
N HIS A 373 5.19 16.91 5.09
CA HIS A 373 5.52 15.95 6.13
C HIS A 373 6.76 15.11 5.80
N LEU A 374 7.55 15.48 4.79
CA LEU A 374 8.77 14.75 4.46
C LEU A 374 10.00 15.37 5.14
N VAL A 375 10.82 14.52 5.77
CA VAL A 375 12.20 14.85 6.14
C VAL A 375 13.18 14.30 5.11
N PRO A 376 14.45 14.73 5.09
CA PRO A 376 15.46 14.13 4.22
C PRO A 376 15.52 12.62 4.38
N GLY A 377 15.53 11.93 3.24
CA GLY A 377 15.60 10.48 3.14
C GLY A 377 16.84 10.01 2.38
N THR A 378 16.91 8.71 2.09
CA THR A 378 18.04 8.11 1.36
C THR A 378 17.58 7.08 0.34
N ASN A 379 18.34 6.97 -0.75
CA ASN A 379 18.18 5.94 -1.76
C ASN A 379 19.34 4.95 -1.67
N ILE A 380 19.11 3.81 -1.01
CA ILE A 380 20.13 2.77 -0.84
C ILE A 380 20.41 2.05 -2.17
N VAL A 381 19.40 1.95 -3.03
CA VAL A 381 19.51 1.30 -4.35
C VAL A 381 20.42 2.11 -5.27
N ASN A 382 20.28 3.44 -5.28
CA ASN A 382 21.11 4.37 -6.03
C ASN A 382 21.41 5.63 -5.20
N PRO A 383 22.54 5.66 -4.48
CA PRO A 383 22.90 6.76 -3.57
C PRO A 383 23.03 8.14 -4.23
N ASP A 384 23.22 8.21 -5.55
CA ASP A 384 23.35 9.47 -6.29
C ASP A 384 21.99 10.08 -6.70
N GLN A 385 20.88 9.42 -6.35
CA GLN A 385 19.53 9.84 -6.71
C GLN A 385 18.67 10.06 -5.47
N PRO A 386 17.65 10.94 -5.52
CA PRO A 386 16.69 11.08 -4.44
C PRO A 386 15.90 9.77 -4.22
N PRO A 387 15.31 9.55 -3.03
CA PRO A 387 14.43 8.41 -2.74
C PRO A 387 13.03 8.57 -3.37
N GLN A 388 12.98 9.04 -4.62
CA GLN A 388 11.75 9.20 -5.38
C GLN A 388 11.14 7.82 -5.68
N ASP A 389 9.84 7.70 -5.44
CA ASP A 389 9.10 6.48 -5.78
C ASP A 389 8.85 6.38 -7.29
N ASP A 390 9.26 5.26 -7.86
CA ASP A 390 9.08 4.87 -9.26
C ASP A 390 8.17 3.64 -9.42
N VAL A 391 7.55 3.20 -8.32
CA VAL A 391 6.66 2.02 -8.26
C VAL A 391 5.26 2.43 -7.79
N GLY A 392 5.18 3.11 -6.64
CA GLY A 392 3.97 3.63 -6.03
C GLY A 392 3.60 3.02 -4.68
N HIS A 393 4.20 1.90 -4.30
CA HIS A 393 3.92 1.21 -3.06
C HIS A 393 4.33 2.05 -1.83
N GLY A 394 5.58 2.53 -1.78
CA GLY A 394 6.07 3.34 -0.66
C GLY A 394 5.34 4.69 -0.53
N THR A 395 4.93 5.30 -1.64
CA THR A 395 4.06 6.49 -1.62
C THR A 395 2.70 6.20 -0.99
N HIS A 396 2.11 5.04 -1.28
CA HIS A 396 0.83 4.61 -0.69
C HIS A 396 0.95 4.36 0.81
N VAL A 397 2.01 3.66 1.22
CA VAL A 397 2.36 3.42 2.63
C VAL A 397 2.55 4.74 3.38
N ALA A 398 3.30 5.69 2.81
CA ALA A 398 3.53 7.00 3.42
C ALA A 398 2.24 7.79 3.66
N GLY A 399 1.28 7.76 2.72
CA GLY A 399 -0.01 8.43 2.87
C GLY A 399 -0.87 7.87 3.97
N VAL A 400 -0.86 6.55 4.19
CA VAL A 400 -1.59 5.95 5.31
C VAL A 400 -1.04 6.46 6.64
N ILE A 401 0.28 6.66 6.76
CA ILE A 401 0.91 7.13 7.98
C ILE A 401 0.67 8.63 8.20
N SER A 402 0.92 9.48 7.20
CA SER A 402 0.94 10.95 7.37
C SER A 402 0.61 11.73 6.11
N ALA A 403 -0.41 11.32 5.35
CA ALA A 403 -1.05 12.26 4.43
C ALA A 403 -1.51 13.52 5.18
N GLU A 404 -1.28 14.69 4.58
CA GLU A 404 -1.62 15.99 5.14
C GLU A 404 -3.13 16.03 5.42
N THR A 405 -3.48 16.12 6.70
CA THR A 405 -4.87 15.98 7.13
C THR A 405 -5.52 17.36 7.26
N ASN A 406 -6.78 17.46 6.87
CA ASN A 406 -7.61 18.66 6.94
C ASN A 406 -7.21 19.76 5.93
N ASN A 407 -6.69 19.37 4.75
CA ASN A 407 -6.21 20.28 3.71
C ASN A 407 -7.19 20.44 2.51
N GLN A 408 -8.38 19.84 2.58
CA GLN A 408 -9.40 19.82 1.53
C GLN A 408 -8.92 19.16 0.21
N LEU A 409 -7.99 18.22 0.31
CA LEU A 409 -7.43 17.46 -0.80
C LEU A 409 -7.34 15.99 -0.38
N GLY A 410 -7.49 15.07 -1.32
CA GLY A 410 -7.01 13.70 -1.11
C GLY A 410 -7.55 12.98 0.13
N VAL A 411 -6.62 12.38 0.87
CA VAL A 411 -6.85 11.47 1.99
C VAL A 411 -6.24 12.01 3.28
N ALA A 412 -6.70 11.55 4.43
CA ALA A 412 -6.08 11.82 5.73
C ALA A 412 -5.11 10.70 6.15
N GLY A 413 -4.02 11.06 6.82
CA GLY A 413 -3.10 10.11 7.45
C GLY A 413 -3.55 9.70 8.85
N MET A 414 -2.94 8.65 9.39
CA MET A 414 -3.09 8.26 10.81
C MET A 414 -2.70 9.41 11.76
N SER A 415 -1.63 10.14 11.41
CA SER A 415 -1.13 11.30 12.15
C SER A 415 -1.22 12.56 11.30
N TRP A 416 -1.59 13.68 11.93
CA TRP A 416 -1.65 14.97 11.27
C TRP A 416 -0.28 15.62 11.14
N TYR A 417 0.70 15.24 11.95
CA TYR A 417 1.96 15.98 12.07
C TYR A 417 3.23 15.14 12.04
N ASN A 418 3.15 13.81 12.20
CA ASN A 418 4.37 12.98 12.15
C ASN A 418 5.04 13.12 10.79
N CYS A 419 6.37 13.14 10.77
CA CYS A 419 7.11 13.24 9.53
C CYS A 419 7.53 11.86 9.02
N ILE A 420 7.56 11.72 7.70
CA ILE A 420 8.02 10.54 6.98
C ILE A 420 9.47 10.74 6.55
N MET A 421 10.31 9.74 6.85
CA MET A 421 11.65 9.60 6.29
C MET A 421 11.62 8.56 5.16
N PRO A 422 11.71 8.98 3.88
CA PRO A 422 11.74 8.05 2.76
C PRO A 422 13.06 7.27 2.72
N VAL A 423 13.02 5.95 2.80
CA VAL A 423 14.22 5.10 2.70
C VAL A 423 14.02 4.10 1.57
N LYS A 424 14.49 4.43 0.37
CA LYS A 424 14.33 3.58 -0.81
C LYS A 424 15.34 2.43 -0.78
N VAL A 425 14.83 1.22 -0.56
CA VAL A 425 15.60 -0.03 -0.55
C VAL A 425 15.16 -1.01 -1.63
N LEU A 426 14.03 -0.73 -2.28
CA LEU A 426 13.48 -1.51 -3.38
C LEU A 426 13.63 -0.73 -4.70
N ASP A 427 14.08 -1.40 -5.75
CA ASP A 427 14.30 -0.82 -7.07
C ASP A 427 12.99 -0.64 -7.85
N SER A 428 13.08 -0.19 -9.11
CA SER A 428 11.92 0.06 -9.97
C SER A 428 11.09 -1.19 -10.30
N SER A 429 11.58 -2.38 -9.95
CA SER A 429 10.86 -3.64 -10.05
C SER A 429 10.19 -4.04 -8.75
N GLY A 430 10.26 -3.19 -7.70
CA GLY A 430 9.76 -3.48 -6.37
C GLY A 430 10.59 -4.49 -5.57
N ALA A 431 11.72 -4.95 -6.12
CA ALA A 431 12.63 -5.88 -5.45
C ALA A 431 13.82 -5.14 -4.84
N GLY A 432 14.33 -5.63 -3.71
CA GLY A 432 15.54 -5.12 -3.10
C GLY A 432 16.26 -6.23 -2.37
N SER A 433 17.57 -6.14 -2.26
CA SER A 433 18.33 -7.18 -1.59
C SER A 433 18.20 -7.06 -0.08
N THR A 434 18.41 -8.17 0.64
CA THR A 434 18.47 -8.17 2.12
C THR A 434 19.48 -7.15 2.63
N TYR A 435 20.57 -6.96 1.88
CA TYR A 435 21.55 -5.93 2.13
C TYR A 435 20.97 -4.52 2.08
N ALA A 436 20.24 -4.18 1.01
CA ALA A 436 19.65 -2.85 0.88
C ALA A 436 18.65 -2.57 2.01
N VAL A 437 17.82 -3.56 2.36
CA VAL A 437 16.88 -3.47 3.48
C VAL A 437 17.59 -3.27 4.81
N ALA A 438 18.59 -4.09 5.14
CA ALA A 438 19.36 -3.98 6.37
C ALA A 438 20.10 -2.62 6.49
N GLN A 439 20.69 -2.13 5.39
CA GLN A 439 21.28 -0.79 5.35
C GLN A 439 20.26 0.30 5.59
N GLY A 440 19.08 0.20 4.96
CA GLY A 440 18.00 1.16 5.15
C GLY A 440 17.55 1.24 6.61
N ILE A 441 17.41 0.08 7.28
CA ILE A 441 17.05 0.01 8.70
C ILE A 441 18.11 0.69 9.58
N ILE A 442 19.39 0.36 9.39
CA ILE A 442 20.50 0.95 10.16
C ILE A 442 20.55 2.46 9.92
N TRP A 443 20.49 2.88 8.64
CA TRP A 443 20.54 4.29 8.27
C TRP A 443 19.38 5.06 8.89
N ALA A 444 18.15 4.54 8.82
CA ALA A 444 16.97 5.18 9.42
C ALA A 444 17.14 5.38 10.93
N ALA A 445 17.61 4.35 11.64
CA ALA A 445 17.87 4.42 13.08
C ALA A 445 18.97 5.45 13.41
N ASP A 446 20.03 5.52 12.60
CA ASP A 446 21.12 6.50 12.75
C ASP A 446 20.68 7.94 12.50
N HIS A 447 19.67 8.13 11.66
CA HIS A 447 19.15 9.44 11.28
C HIS A 447 17.90 9.84 12.06
N GLY A 448 17.65 9.20 13.20
CA GLY A 448 16.69 9.66 14.19
C GLY A 448 15.26 9.15 14.03
N ALA A 449 15.02 8.17 13.15
CA ALA A 449 13.72 7.49 13.09
C ALA A 449 13.36 6.89 14.46
N LYS A 450 12.10 7.07 14.87
CA LYS A 450 11.55 6.49 16.12
C LYS A 450 10.65 5.29 15.85
N VAL A 451 10.16 5.18 14.63
CA VAL A 451 9.38 4.06 14.12
C VAL A 451 9.91 3.73 12.72
N ILE A 452 10.04 2.46 12.40
CA ILE A 452 10.38 1.99 11.05
C ILE A 452 9.24 1.06 10.58
N ASN A 453 8.63 1.41 9.46
CA ASN A 453 7.64 0.60 8.75
C ASN A 453 8.33 -0.27 7.69
N LEU A 454 8.13 -1.58 7.76
CA LEU A 454 8.65 -2.60 6.84
C LEU A 454 7.48 -3.32 6.15
N SER A 455 6.91 -2.69 5.13
CA SER A 455 5.85 -3.28 4.29
C SER A 455 6.41 -4.21 3.21
N LEU A 456 7.34 -5.09 3.61
CA LEU A 456 8.09 -6.02 2.77
C LEU A 456 8.39 -7.29 3.58
N GLY A 457 8.67 -8.40 2.88
CA GLY A 457 9.04 -9.62 3.58
C GLY A 457 9.58 -10.73 2.68
N ASN A 458 10.10 -11.77 3.33
CA ASN A 458 10.60 -13.00 2.74
C ASN A 458 10.36 -14.19 3.72
N TYR A 459 10.37 -15.43 3.24
CA TYR A 459 10.21 -16.64 4.07
C TYR A 459 11.53 -17.20 4.62
N ALA A 460 12.68 -16.73 4.12
CA ALA A 460 13.97 -17.10 4.69
C ALA A 460 14.39 -16.11 5.79
N SER A 461 14.76 -16.63 6.95
CA SER A 461 15.44 -15.85 7.98
C SER A 461 16.87 -15.53 7.53
N SER A 462 17.30 -14.29 7.74
CA SER A 462 18.69 -13.86 7.54
C SER A 462 19.29 -13.39 8.87
N MET A 463 20.45 -13.91 9.26
CA MET A 463 21.14 -13.42 10.45
C MET A 463 21.59 -11.97 10.27
N PHE A 464 22.00 -11.60 9.05
CA PHE A 464 22.41 -10.23 8.76
C PHE A 464 21.27 -9.22 8.91
N LEU A 465 20.07 -9.55 8.42
CA LEU A 465 18.91 -8.69 8.64
C LEU A 465 18.53 -8.64 10.11
N HIS A 466 18.60 -9.78 10.82
CA HIS A 466 18.29 -9.81 12.25
C HIS A 466 19.23 -8.92 13.06
N ASP A 467 20.51 -8.88 12.73
CA ASP A 467 21.48 -7.97 13.35
C ASP A 467 21.10 -6.50 13.12
N ALA A 468 20.63 -6.12 11.92
CA ALA A 468 20.14 -4.76 11.64
C ALA A 468 18.85 -4.43 12.41
N ILE A 469 17.93 -5.39 12.52
CA ILE A 469 16.70 -5.29 13.34
C ILE A 469 17.06 -5.07 14.81
N ARG A 470 17.96 -5.88 15.38
CA ARG A 470 18.44 -5.72 16.76
C ARG A 470 19.14 -4.39 16.97
N TYR A 471 19.97 -3.96 16.02
CA TYR A 471 20.62 -2.66 16.09
C TYR A 471 19.62 -1.51 16.22
N ALA A 472 18.57 -1.50 15.40
CA ALA A 472 17.52 -0.48 15.49
C ALA A 472 16.71 -0.62 16.79
N TYR A 473 16.40 -1.85 17.19
CA TYR A 473 15.70 -2.14 18.45
C TYR A 473 16.46 -1.63 19.68
N ASP A 474 17.76 -1.89 19.76
CA ASP A 474 18.64 -1.45 20.85
C ASP A 474 18.81 0.08 20.86
N LYS A 475 18.56 0.74 19.72
CA LYS A 475 18.46 2.20 19.60
C LYS A 475 17.08 2.76 19.95
N ASP A 476 16.23 1.96 20.59
CA ASP A 476 14.89 2.34 21.00
C ASP A 476 13.98 2.72 19.81
N VAL A 477 14.11 2.03 18.69
CA VAL A 477 13.22 2.19 17.53
C VAL A 477 12.12 1.13 17.58
N VAL A 478 10.87 1.53 17.28
CA VAL A 478 9.74 0.60 17.11
C VAL A 478 9.77 0.04 15.69
N LEU A 479 9.86 -1.28 15.56
CA LEU A 479 9.94 -1.97 14.27
C LEU A 479 8.62 -2.69 13.99
N ILE A 480 8.01 -2.44 12.84
CA ILE A 480 6.68 -2.96 12.48
C ILE A 480 6.75 -3.52 11.07
N ALA A 481 6.30 -4.75 10.86
CA ALA A 481 6.41 -5.42 9.58
C ALA A 481 5.17 -6.21 9.18
N ALA A 482 4.95 -6.29 7.87
CA ALA A 482 3.85 -7.03 7.25
C ALA A 482 4.05 -8.55 7.39
N SER A 483 3.00 -9.29 7.73
CA SER A 483 3.09 -10.76 7.86
C SER A 483 3.23 -11.51 6.53
N GLY A 484 2.76 -10.92 5.42
CA GLY A 484 2.79 -11.51 4.07
C GLY A 484 1.40 -11.84 3.50
N ASN A 485 1.36 -12.21 2.22
CA ASN A 485 0.12 -12.26 1.40
C ASN A 485 -0.13 -13.64 0.76
N ASP A 486 0.40 -14.71 1.34
CA ASP A 486 0.35 -16.07 0.80
C ASP A 486 -0.62 -16.99 1.58
N ASN A 487 -1.39 -16.43 2.52
CA ASN A 487 -2.37 -17.16 3.35
C ASN A 487 -1.78 -18.41 4.01
N THR A 488 -0.60 -18.28 4.60
CA THR A 488 0.15 -19.38 5.21
C THR A 488 0.48 -19.11 6.68
N GLU A 489 0.67 -20.19 7.44
CA GLU A 489 1.20 -20.16 8.81
C GLU A 489 2.74 -20.04 8.86
N GLN A 490 3.41 -20.17 7.70
CA GLN A 490 4.86 -20.06 7.60
C GLN A 490 5.33 -18.66 8.04
N PRO A 491 6.29 -18.57 8.98
CA PRO A 491 6.80 -17.28 9.45
C PRO A 491 7.42 -16.45 8.32
N GLY A 492 6.93 -15.21 8.14
CA GLY A 492 7.53 -14.22 7.26
C GLY A 492 8.50 -13.31 8.02
N TYR A 493 9.69 -13.08 7.48
CA TYR A 493 10.70 -12.17 8.02
C TYR A 493 10.70 -10.84 7.25
N PRO A 494 10.92 -9.69 7.91
CA PRO A 494 11.34 -9.55 9.31
C PRO A 494 10.21 -9.64 10.35
N ALA A 495 8.94 -9.79 9.96
CA ALA A 495 7.80 -9.78 10.90
C ALA A 495 7.92 -10.83 12.01
N ALA A 496 8.45 -12.01 11.73
CA ALA A 496 8.61 -13.09 12.70
C ALA A 496 9.81 -12.92 13.66
N TYR A 497 10.64 -11.88 13.51
CA TYR A 497 11.68 -11.61 14.50
C TYR A 497 11.06 -11.12 15.82
N PRO A 498 11.52 -11.61 16.99
CA PRO A 498 10.94 -11.23 18.29
C PRO A 498 10.94 -9.72 18.60
N GLU A 499 11.89 -8.99 18.02
CA GLU A 499 12.07 -7.54 18.18
C GLU A 499 11.11 -6.72 17.31
N VAL A 500 10.37 -7.36 16.40
CA VAL A 500 9.49 -6.74 15.41
C VAL A 500 8.04 -7.03 15.76
N LEU A 501 7.19 -6.02 15.58
CA LEU A 501 5.74 -6.17 15.75
C LEU A 501 5.10 -6.60 14.43
N ALA A 502 4.59 -7.82 14.39
CA ALA A 502 4.02 -8.43 13.19
C ALA A 502 2.55 -8.04 12.98
N VAL A 503 2.21 -7.63 11.75
CA VAL A 503 0.87 -7.13 11.41
C VAL A 503 0.17 -8.02 10.38
N SER A 504 -0.98 -8.57 10.77
CA SER A 504 -1.93 -9.22 9.84
C SER A 504 -2.99 -8.24 9.32
N ALA A 505 -3.68 -8.61 8.23
CA ALA A 505 -4.64 -7.74 7.56
C ALA A 505 -6.09 -8.17 7.79
N THR A 506 -6.97 -7.18 8.03
CA THR A 506 -8.43 -7.35 8.04
C THR A 506 -9.11 -6.59 6.92
N ASP A 507 -10.33 -7.00 6.59
CA ASP A 507 -11.27 -6.22 5.79
C ASP A 507 -12.14 -5.28 6.65
N SER A 508 -13.09 -4.60 5.99
CA SER A 508 -14.02 -3.67 6.65
C SER A 508 -15.07 -4.35 7.53
N GLN A 509 -15.19 -5.68 7.45
CA GLN A 509 -16.04 -6.51 8.30
C GLN A 509 -15.27 -7.10 9.49
N LYS A 510 -14.00 -6.71 9.67
CA LYS A 510 -13.10 -7.24 10.70
C LYS A 510 -12.76 -8.72 10.51
N LEU A 511 -12.96 -9.25 9.30
CA LEU A 511 -12.56 -10.61 8.95
C LEU A 511 -11.11 -10.61 8.49
N LYS A 512 -10.39 -11.73 8.72
CA LYS A 512 -9.03 -11.90 8.19
C LYS A 512 -9.09 -11.80 6.67
N ALA A 513 -8.24 -10.97 6.08
CA ALA A 513 -8.13 -10.90 4.64
C ALA A 513 -7.71 -12.27 4.07
N ALA A 514 -8.30 -12.66 2.95
CA ALA A 514 -8.09 -13.98 2.35
C ALA A 514 -6.61 -14.26 2.04
N PHE A 515 -5.82 -13.22 1.73
CA PHE A 515 -4.39 -13.32 1.47
C PHE A 515 -3.51 -13.30 2.72
N SER A 516 -3.99 -12.79 3.86
CA SER A 516 -3.13 -12.50 5.01
C SER A 516 -2.50 -13.77 5.57
N ASN A 517 -1.18 -13.76 5.71
CA ASN A 517 -0.47 -14.76 6.52
C ASN A 517 -0.93 -14.67 7.99
N TYR A 518 -0.81 -15.79 8.67
CA TYR A 518 -1.23 -16.00 10.05
C TYR A 518 -0.17 -16.84 10.78
N GLY A 519 -0.34 -17.08 12.08
CA GLY A 519 0.56 -17.90 12.91
C GLY A 519 0.81 -17.28 14.28
N ASP A 520 1.50 -18.02 15.14
CA ASP A 520 1.78 -17.59 16.53
C ASP A 520 2.67 -16.33 16.62
N TYR A 521 3.36 -15.98 15.54
CA TYR A 521 4.21 -14.79 15.45
C TYR A 521 3.41 -13.50 15.23
N ILE A 522 2.11 -13.55 14.90
CA ILE A 522 1.29 -12.36 14.70
C ILE A 522 1.08 -11.64 16.05
N ASP A 523 1.27 -10.32 16.05
CA ASP A 523 1.05 -9.48 17.22
C ASP A 523 -0.31 -8.78 17.18
N VAL A 524 -0.66 -8.14 16.07
CA VAL A 524 -1.92 -7.40 15.94
C VAL A 524 -2.44 -7.49 14.51
N ALA A 525 -3.72 -7.20 14.34
CA ALA A 525 -4.34 -7.01 13.05
C ALA A 525 -4.64 -5.53 12.78
N ALA A 526 -4.63 -5.14 11.50
CA ALA A 526 -5.03 -3.80 11.07
C ALA A 526 -5.73 -3.82 9.69
N PRO A 527 -6.47 -2.75 9.32
CA PRO A 527 -7.13 -2.64 8.03
C PRO A 527 -6.16 -2.79 6.84
N GLY A 528 -6.39 -3.76 5.96
CA GLY A 528 -5.48 -4.04 4.84
C GLY A 528 -6.16 -4.36 3.52
N VAL A 529 -7.48 -4.17 3.38
CA VAL A 529 -8.23 -4.45 2.14
C VAL A 529 -8.76 -3.16 1.53
N SER A 530 -8.48 -2.90 0.26
CA SER A 530 -8.99 -1.74 -0.47
C SER A 530 -8.78 -0.41 0.27
N ILE A 531 -7.56 -0.21 0.76
CA ILE A 531 -7.17 0.98 1.52
C ILE A 531 -6.86 2.11 0.53
N ALA A 532 -7.61 3.21 0.62
CA ALA A 532 -7.36 4.42 -0.17
C ALA A 532 -6.18 5.21 0.42
N SER A 533 -5.21 5.56 -0.41
CA SER A 533 -4.07 6.40 -0.03
C SER A 533 -3.46 7.13 -1.23
N THR A 534 -2.44 7.95 -0.98
CA THR A 534 -1.64 8.66 -1.97
C THR A 534 -0.96 7.70 -2.95
N TYR A 535 -0.73 8.14 -4.17
CA TYR A 535 -0.06 7.38 -5.22
C TYR A 535 0.72 8.35 -6.14
N PRO A 536 1.83 7.92 -6.78
CA PRO A 536 2.66 8.84 -7.54
C PRO A 536 1.93 9.64 -8.62
N SER A 537 2.51 10.80 -8.96
CA SER A 537 1.98 11.76 -9.94
C SER A 537 0.70 12.46 -9.48
N ASN A 538 0.64 12.81 -8.18
CA ASN A 538 -0.49 13.53 -7.57
C ASN A 538 -1.83 12.78 -7.70
N GLN A 539 -1.80 11.45 -7.55
CA GLN A 539 -2.96 10.60 -7.67
C GLN A 539 -3.23 9.83 -6.37
N TYR A 540 -4.33 9.10 -6.35
CA TYR A 540 -4.76 8.29 -5.23
C TYR A 540 -5.17 6.92 -5.73
N ALA A 541 -4.90 5.88 -4.95
CA ALA A 541 -5.20 4.50 -5.31
C ALA A 541 -5.75 3.73 -4.12
N ALA A 542 -6.54 2.70 -4.41
CA ALA A 542 -6.96 1.71 -3.44
C ALA A 542 -6.10 0.45 -3.60
N LEU A 543 -5.45 0.01 -2.52
CA LEU A 543 -4.59 -1.17 -2.51
C LEU A 543 -4.96 -2.11 -1.35
N SER A 544 -4.84 -3.42 -1.60
CA SER A 544 -4.96 -4.48 -0.61
C SER A 544 -3.60 -5.14 -0.33
N GLY A 545 -3.36 -5.53 0.92
CA GLY A 545 -2.17 -6.25 1.36
C GLY A 545 -1.89 -6.05 2.86
N THR A 546 -1.12 -6.95 3.46
CA THR A 546 -0.55 -6.72 4.82
C THR A 546 0.37 -5.51 4.84
N SER A 547 0.95 -5.16 3.69
CA SER A 547 1.64 -3.89 3.44
C SER A 547 0.80 -2.63 3.68
N MET A 548 -0.54 -2.70 3.53
CA MET A 548 -1.45 -1.59 3.82
C MET A 548 -1.95 -1.62 5.27
N ALA A 549 -1.92 -2.78 5.93
CA ALA A 549 -2.21 -2.90 7.37
C ALA A 549 -1.08 -2.32 8.23
N THR A 550 0.16 -2.66 7.89
CA THR A 550 1.41 -2.24 8.58
C THR A 550 1.51 -0.73 8.85
N PRO A 551 1.26 0.18 7.88
CA PRO A 551 1.36 1.62 8.11
C PRO A 551 0.32 2.18 9.08
N HIS A 552 -0.83 1.53 9.28
CA HIS A 552 -1.76 1.94 10.34
C HIS A 552 -1.13 1.75 11.72
N VAL A 553 -0.45 0.62 11.90
CA VAL A 553 0.25 0.30 13.16
C VAL A 553 1.49 1.20 13.33
N ALA A 554 2.20 1.52 12.25
CA ALA A 554 3.33 2.47 12.28
C ALA A 554 2.87 3.89 12.64
N GLY A 555 1.76 4.36 12.06
CA GLY A 555 1.13 5.61 12.44
C GLY A 555 0.72 5.63 13.92
N LEU A 556 0.13 4.54 14.41
CA LEU A 556 -0.23 4.38 15.82
C LEU A 556 0.99 4.45 16.76
N ALA A 557 2.06 3.71 16.46
CA ALA A 557 3.29 3.77 17.24
C ALA A 557 3.86 5.20 17.29
N GLY A 558 3.75 5.94 16.18
CA GLY A 558 4.08 7.36 16.12
C GLY A 558 3.19 8.20 17.04
N LEU A 559 1.86 8.06 16.99
CA LEU A 559 0.95 8.79 17.88
C LEU A 559 1.21 8.51 19.37
N ILE A 560 1.47 7.25 19.74
CA ILE A 560 1.80 6.87 21.12
C ILE A 560 3.07 7.60 21.58
N ARG A 561 4.14 7.60 20.77
CA ARG A 561 5.40 8.28 21.09
C ARG A 561 5.27 9.80 21.08
N ALA A 562 4.47 10.38 20.19
CA ALA A 562 4.17 11.81 20.21
C ALA A 562 3.43 12.22 21.49
N THR A 563 2.60 11.32 22.02
CA THR A 563 1.83 11.53 23.25
C THR A 563 2.68 11.38 24.51
N ASN A 564 3.57 10.37 24.54
CA ASN A 564 4.51 10.18 25.63
C ASN A 564 5.91 9.81 25.09
N PRO A 565 6.80 10.79 24.89
CA PRO A 565 8.14 10.57 24.33
C PRO A 565 9.09 9.76 25.23
N LYS A 566 8.72 9.50 26.49
CA LYS A 566 9.53 8.72 27.45
C LYS A 566 9.32 7.21 27.32
N LEU A 567 8.31 6.78 26.57
CA LEU A 567 8.03 5.35 26.38
C LEU A 567 9.10 4.69 25.51
N THR A 568 9.62 3.57 25.99
CA THR A 568 10.53 2.73 25.19
C THR A 568 9.78 2.02 24.08
N ASN A 569 10.49 1.53 23.06
CA ASN A 569 9.91 0.74 21.98
C ASN A 569 9.10 -0.47 22.50
N VAL A 570 9.59 -1.18 23.52
CA VAL A 570 8.89 -2.28 24.18
C VAL A 570 7.59 -1.82 24.82
N GLN A 571 7.60 -0.69 25.52
CA GLN A 571 6.39 -0.15 26.15
C GLN A 571 5.35 0.26 25.11
N VAL A 572 5.78 0.89 24.01
CA VAL A 572 4.90 1.26 22.88
C VAL A 572 4.25 0.02 22.28
N MET A 573 5.03 -1.02 21.97
CA MET A 573 4.49 -2.29 21.44
C MET A 573 3.54 -2.97 22.42
N ASN A 574 3.85 -2.93 23.72
CA ASN A 574 2.98 -3.51 24.75
C ASN A 574 1.67 -2.74 24.93
N ILE A 575 1.66 -1.41 24.77
CA ILE A 575 0.42 -0.63 24.75
C ILE A 575 -0.45 -1.11 23.59
N MET A 576 0.10 -1.17 22.36
CA MET A 576 -0.65 -1.61 21.19
C MET A 576 -1.25 -3.01 21.35
N ARG A 577 -0.49 -3.97 21.88
CA ARG A 577 -0.99 -5.33 22.17
C ARG A 577 -2.10 -5.33 23.22
N LYS A 578 -1.95 -4.57 24.31
CA LYS A 578 -2.91 -4.57 25.44
C LYS A 578 -4.21 -3.85 25.14
N THR A 579 -4.17 -2.84 24.26
CA THR A 579 -5.36 -2.04 23.93
C THR A 579 -6.06 -2.52 22.68
N ALA A 580 -5.46 -3.45 21.93
CA ALA A 580 -6.10 -4.07 20.77
C ALA A 580 -7.48 -4.64 21.15
N LYS A 581 -8.42 -4.49 20.22
CA LYS A 581 -9.74 -5.06 20.32
C LYS A 581 -9.66 -6.53 19.97
N ASP A 582 -9.75 -7.36 20.99
CA ASP A 582 -9.84 -8.82 20.87
C ASP A 582 -11.00 -9.20 19.93
N ILE A 583 -10.65 -9.81 18.80
CA ILE A 583 -11.56 -10.30 17.77
C ILE A 583 -11.10 -11.70 17.37
N GLY A 584 -12.03 -12.56 16.97
CA GLY A 584 -11.71 -13.96 16.70
C GLY A 584 -11.81 -14.81 17.96
N THR A 585 -10.76 -15.58 18.25
CA THR A 585 -10.74 -16.45 19.44
C THR A 585 -10.27 -15.66 20.65
N PRO A 586 -10.99 -15.67 21.79
CA PRO A 586 -10.62 -14.85 22.95
C PRO A 586 -9.16 -15.03 23.38
N GLY A 587 -8.47 -13.91 23.58
CA GLY A 587 -7.04 -13.85 23.87
C GLY A 587 -6.17 -13.75 22.62
N LYS A 588 -4.88 -14.07 22.75
CA LYS A 588 -4.00 -14.07 21.58
C LYS A 588 -4.33 -15.28 20.69
N ASP A 589 -4.65 -15.03 19.42
CA ASP A 589 -4.87 -16.08 18.42
C ASP A 589 -3.92 -15.95 17.21
N THR A 590 -3.90 -16.98 16.37
CA THR A 590 -2.98 -17.06 15.22
C THR A 590 -3.35 -16.12 14.07
N TYR A 591 -4.61 -15.66 13.98
CA TYR A 591 -5.08 -14.87 12.85
C TYR A 591 -4.96 -13.37 13.10
N PHE A 592 -5.31 -12.94 14.32
CA PHE A 592 -5.39 -11.54 14.70
C PHE A 592 -4.37 -11.15 15.77
N GLY A 593 -3.58 -12.09 16.28
CA GLY A 593 -2.67 -11.84 17.39
C GLY A 593 -3.46 -11.44 18.62
N TYR A 594 -3.12 -10.30 19.23
CA TYR A 594 -3.87 -9.70 20.34
C TYR A 594 -5.17 -8.99 19.91
N GLY A 595 -5.46 -8.91 18.61
CA GLY A 595 -6.69 -8.34 18.06
C GLY A 595 -6.47 -7.20 17.07
N LEU A 596 -7.57 -6.57 16.66
CA LEU A 596 -7.56 -5.39 15.79
C LEU A 596 -7.07 -4.17 16.58
N ILE A 597 -6.13 -3.39 16.04
CA ILE A 597 -5.64 -2.18 16.73
C ILE A 597 -6.78 -1.21 17.07
N ASP A 598 -6.67 -0.57 18.24
CA ASP A 598 -7.59 0.46 18.73
C ASP A 598 -6.75 1.71 19.08
N VAL A 599 -6.79 2.68 18.17
CA VAL A 599 -5.93 3.86 18.19
C VAL A 599 -6.35 4.80 19.33
N GLY A 600 -7.65 4.97 19.54
CA GLY A 600 -8.21 5.76 20.64
C GLY A 600 -7.75 5.26 22.01
N LYS A 601 -7.92 3.96 22.30
CA LYS A 601 -7.50 3.38 23.60
C LYS A 601 -5.99 3.42 23.79
N ALA A 602 -5.21 3.12 22.75
CA ALA A 602 -3.76 3.12 22.82
C ALA A 602 -3.19 4.52 23.12
N VAL A 603 -3.64 5.55 22.40
CA VAL A 603 -3.19 6.93 22.60
C VAL A 603 -3.66 7.47 23.95
N ARG A 604 -4.88 7.15 24.38
CA ARG A 604 -5.36 7.47 25.73
C ARG A 604 -4.48 6.84 26.82
N ALA A 605 -4.13 5.57 26.70
CA ALA A 605 -3.25 4.90 27.65
C ALA A 605 -1.87 5.56 27.72
N ALA A 606 -1.32 5.97 26.57
CA ALA A 606 -0.08 6.73 26.50
C ALA A 606 -0.20 8.10 27.21
N TYR A 607 -1.31 8.81 26.99
CA TYR A 607 -1.60 10.10 27.63
C TYR A 607 -1.77 9.98 29.16
N GLU A 608 -2.43 8.93 29.63
CA GLU A 608 -2.58 8.68 31.07
C GLU A 608 -1.22 8.35 31.72
N SER A 609 -0.32 7.67 31.00
CA SER A 609 1.03 7.35 31.49
C SER A 609 2.04 8.52 31.44
N SER A 610 1.71 9.64 30.80
CA SER A 610 2.59 10.81 30.69
C SER A 610 2.40 11.82 31.81
N LYS A 611 1.29 11.71 32.54
CA LYS A 611 0.99 12.44 33.78
C LYS A 611 1.78 11.86 34.94
#